data_AF-A0A954Z1Z8-F1
#
_entry.id   AF-A0A954Z1Z8-F1
#
_cell.length_a   1.000
_cell.length_b   1.000
_cell.length_c   1.000
_cell.angle_alpha   90.00
_cell.angle_beta   90.00
_cell.angle_gamma   90.00
#
_symmetry.space_group_name_H-M   'P 1'
#
loop_
_entity.id
_entity.type
_entity.pdbx_description
1 polymer ?
#
loop_
_entity_poly.entity_id
_entity_poly.type
_entity_poly.pdbx_seq_one_letter_code
_entity_poly.pdbx_strand_id
1 'polypeptide(L)'
;MRGIVGLFVVFVIGAGVLVYMQGKMGQDPGPTVYLAFGDPSEGEMEVNICIPPLMQKAEVPPDGGIPKKAPPTDWAKRHWELKSGSGDRSSMSTMGSSLLVNDTKVGGAPDFWIKTSAKVGEKYTLIYTPDLDQPERFKFEFDANDSLKRRQRVTFEKM
;
A
#
# COMPACT_ATOMS: atom_id res chain seq x y z
N MET A 1 7.82 9.55 48.28
CA MET A 1 7.50 8.42 47.36
C MET A 1 6.18 8.67 46.61
N ARG A 2 6.10 9.68 45.73
CA ARG A 2 4.89 9.98 44.91
C ARG A 2 5.15 10.06 43.41
N GLY A 3 6.41 10.04 42.97
CA GLY A 3 6.79 10.11 41.54
C GLY A 3 6.88 8.77 40.81
N ILE A 4 6.94 7.64 41.53
CA ILE A 4 7.14 6.31 40.91
C ILE A 4 5.80 5.70 40.45
N VAL A 5 4.68 6.06 41.08
CA VAL A 5 3.35 5.54 40.72
C VAL A 5 2.84 6.12 39.40
N GLY A 6 3.16 7.39 39.10
CA GLY A 6 2.75 8.02 37.84
C GLY A 6 3.41 7.41 36.60
N LEU A 7 4.66 6.95 36.72
CA LEU A 7 5.43 6.36 35.62
C LEU A 7 4.92 4.96 35.24
N PHE A 8 4.45 4.19 36.23
CA PHE A 8 3.88 2.86 36.00
C PHE A 8 2.54 2.91 35.26
N VAL A 9 1.68 3.90 35.58
CA VAL A 9 0.38 4.09 34.91
C VAL A 9 0.54 4.51 33.45
N VAL A 10 1.51 5.39 33.16
CA VAL A 10 1.83 5.77 31.77
C VAL A 10 2.37 4.58 30.97
N PHE A 11 3.19 3.72 31.59
CA PHE A 11 3.74 2.54 30.92
C PHE A 11 2.67 1.48 30.62
N VAL A 12 1.73 1.24 31.55
CA VAL A 12 0.63 0.29 31.35
C VAL A 12 -0.39 0.80 30.33
N ILE A 13 -0.67 2.11 30.29
CA ILE A 13 -1.54 2.70 29.27
C ILE A 13 -0.84 2.69 27.90
N GLY A 14 0.45 3.02 27.82
CA GLY A 14 1.22 2.98 26.57
C GLY A 14 1.34 1.56 25.99
N ALA A 15 1.62 0.57 26.84
CA ALA A 15 1.62 -0.84 26.44
C ALA A 15 0.22 -1.35 26.07
N GLY A 16 -0.82 -0.91 26.79
CA GLY A 16 -2.21 -1.24 26.48
C GLY A 16 -2.68 -0.66 25.15
N VAL A 17 -2.23 0.54 24.76
CA VAL A 17 -2.50 1.13 23.44
C VAL A 17 -1.78 0.35 22.33
N LEU A 18 -0.52 -0.06 22.54
CA LEU A 18 0.21 -0.89 21.57
C LEU A 18 -0.43 -2.28 21.39
N VAL A 19 -0.83 -2.94 22.47
CA VAL A 19 -1.52 -4.24 22.41
C VAL A 19 -2.93 -4.09 21.85
N TYR A 20 -3.64 -3.00 22.10
CA TYR A 20 -4.95 -2.72 21.49
C TYR A 20 -4.82 -2.41 19.99
N MET A 21 -3.77 -1.71 19.57
CA MET A 21 -3.45 -1.50 18.15
C MET A 21 -3.05 -2.82 17.48
N GLN A 22 -2.23 -3.66 18.11
CA GLN A 22 -1.88 -4.99 17.61
C GLN A 22 -3.08 -5.96 17.59
N GLY A 23 -3.98 -5.88 18.57
CA GLY A 23 -5.18 -6.72 18.66
C GLY A 23 -6.29 -6.34 17.68
N LYS A 24 -6.36 -5.06 17.27
CA LYS A 24 -7.27 -4.58 16.21
C LYS A 24 -6.82 -4.99 14.81
N MET A 25 -5.52 -5.15 14.57
CA MET A 25 -4.99 -5.69 13.31
C MET A 25 -5.47 -7.11 12.99
N GLY A 26 -5.99 -7.86 13.99
CA GLY A 26 -6.62 -9.18 13.78
C GLY A 26 -8.02 -9.15 13.17
N GLN A 27 -8.67 -7.98 13.08
CA GLN A 27 -10.01 -7.79 12.50
C GLN A 27 -10.10 -6.63 11.50
N ASP A 28 -9.01 -5.91 11.26
CA ASP A 28 -9.04 -4.73 10.42
C ASP A 28 -9.14 -5.10 8.92
N PRO A 29 -9.98 -4.39 8.15
CA PRO A 29 -9.87 -4.38 6.70
C PRO A 29 -8.42 -4.11 6.30
N GLY A 30 -7.92 -4.75 5.24
CA GLY A 30 -6.55 -4.54 4.79
C GLY A 30 -6.28 -3.08 4.39
N PRO A 31 -5.03 -2.75 4.03
CA PRO A 31 -4.64 -1.36 3.78
C PRO A 31 -5.53 -0.71 2.73
N THR A 32 -5.91 0.55 2.99
CA THR A 32 -6.71 1.34 2.05
C THR A 32 -5.81 2.23 1.21
N VAL A 33 -5.91 2.12 -0.11
CA VAL A 33 -5.07 2.82 -1.07
C VAL A 33 -5.91 3.48 -2.15
N TYR A 34 -5.44 4.64 -2.65
CA TYR A 34 -6.08 5.31 -3.77
C TYR A 34 -5.51 4.78 -5.08
N LEU A 35 -6.41 4.30 -5.96
CA LEU A 35 -6.09 3.87 -7.31
C LEU A 35 -6.65 4.87 -8.32
N ALA A 36 -5.88 5.13 -9.37
CA ALA A 36 -6.32 5.87 -10.55
C ALA A 36 -6.08 5.03 -11.80
N PHE A 37 -7.06 4.99 -12.68
CA PHE A 37 -7.09 4.22 -13.91
C PHE A 37 -7.24 5.19 -15.08
N GLY A 38 -6.36 5.06 -16.06
CA GLY A 38 -6.34 5.86 -17.27
C GLY A 38 -7.46 5.46 -18.23
N ASP A 39 -7.64 6.27 -19.27
CA ASP A 39 -8.50 5.86 -20.37
C ASP A 39 -7.83 4.74 -21.18
N PRO A 40 -8.58 3.72 -21.61
CA PRO A 40 -8.07 2.69 -22.50
C PRO A 40 -7.49 3.32 -23.78
N SER A 41 -6.25 2.96 -24.11
CA SER A 41 -5.57 3.38 -25.33
C SER A 41 -4.76 2.21 -25.86
N GLU A 42 -4.89 1.91 -27.15
CA GLU A 42 -4.15 0.83 -27.83
C GLU A 42 -4.30 -0.55 -27.15
N GLY A 43 -5.42 -0.80 -26.47
CA GLY A 43 -5.68 -2.05 -25.76
C GLY A 43 -5.03 -2.14 -24.37
N GLU A 44 -4.42 -1.06 -23.88
CA GLU A 44 -3.87 -0.96 -22.53
C GLU A 44 -4.56 0.15 -21.72
N MET A 45 -4.48 0.01 -20.40
CA MET A 45 -4.96 0.97 -19.41
C MET A 45 -3.84 1.25 -18.42
N GLU A 46 -3.48 2.53 -18.26
CA GLU A 46 -2.54 2.95 -17.21
C GLU A 46 -3.19 2.78 -15.83
N VAL A 47 -2.44 2.22 -14.88
CA VAL A 47 -2.85 2.05 -13.49
C VAL A 47 -1.86 2.74 -12.57
N ASN A 48 -2.34 3.69 -11.78
CA ASN A 48 -1.54 4.45 -10.83
C ASN A 48 -1.98 4.15 -9.39
N ILE A 49 -1.01 3.75 -8.56
CA ILE A 49 -1.22 3.38 -7.16
C ILE A 49 -0.59 4.49 -6.30
N CYS A 50 -1.39 5.12 -5.46
CA CYS A 50 -0.93 6.17 -4.55
C CYS A 50 -0.21 5.57 -3.35
N ILE A 51 1.05 5.95 -3.10
CA ILE A 51 1.76 5.54 -1.89
C ILE A 51 1.74 6.69 -0.88
N PRO A 52 0.96 6.57 0.21
CA PRO A 52 0.86 7.65 1.19
C PRO A 52 2.15 7.78 2.01
N PRO A 53 2.43 8.96 2.60
CA PRO A 53 3.62 9.19 3.40
C PRO A 53 3.79 8.22 4.57
N LEU A 54 2.69 7.81 5.20
CA LEU A 54 2.65 6.96 6.40
C LEU A 54 2.70 5.45 6.11
N MET A 55 2.72 5.01 4.85
CA MET A 55 2.94 3.59 4.53
C MET A 55 4.37 3.22 4.95
N GLN A 56 4.54 2.16 5.74
CA GLN A 56 5.87 1.80 6.25
C GLN A 56 6.81 1.48 5.09
N LYS A 57 7.89 2.28 4.99
CA LYS A 57 8.94 2.22 3.97
C LYS A 57 10.33 1.96 4.56
N ALA A 58 10.40 1.81 5.88
CA ALA A 58 11.64 1.62 6.60
C ALA A 58 11.86 0.12 6.77
N GLU A 59 12.91 -0.40 6.14
CA GLU A 59 13.43 -1.71 6.49
C GLU A 59 14.19 -1.57 7.80
N VAL A 60 13.81 -2.35 8.80
CA VAL A 60 14.64 -2.52 10.00
C VAL A 60 15.69 -3.55 9.66
N PRO A 61 16.99 -3.19 9.62
CA PRO A 61 18.04 -4.15 9.38
C PRO A 61 18.00 -5.28 10.44
N PRO A 62 18.28 -6.54 10.08
CA PRO A 62 18.27 -7.66 11.03
C PRO A 62 19.21 -7.48 12.23
N ASP A 63 20.22 -6.63 12.08
CA ASP A 63 21.23 -6.30 13.08
C ASP A 63 20.90 -5.06 13.92
N GLY A 64 19.69 -4.50 13.79
CA GLY A 64 19.28 -3.29 14.52
C GLY A 64 20.00 -2.02 14.05
N GLY A 65 20.60 -2.06 12.86
CA GLY A 65 21.24 -0.90 12.24
C GLY A 65 20.27 0.24 11.94
N ILE A 66 20.82 1.39 11.52
CA ILE A 66 20.01 2.56 11.14
C ILE A 66 19.11 2.18 9.95
N PRO A 67 17.78 2.32 10.06
CA PRO A 67 16.88 2.05 8.94
C PRO A 67 17.29 2.89 7.72
N LYS A 68 17.58 2.22 6.61
CA LYS A 68 17.83 2.88 5.33
C LYS A 68 16.53 2.90 4.54
N LYS A 69 16.13 4.08 4.07
CA LYS A 69 14.99 4.21 3.15
C LYS A 69 15.41 3.58 1.81
N ALA A 70 14.82 2.44 1.47
CA ALA A 70 15.03 1.84 0.16
C ALA A 70 14.61 2.82 -0.95
N PRO A 71 15.27 2.80 -2.13
CA PRO A 71 14.80 3.55 -3.28
C PRO A 71 13.33 3.23 -3.57
N PRO A 72 12.48 4.22 -3.90
CA PRO A 72 11.04 4.00 -4.11
C PRO A 72 10.74 2.84 -5.05
N THR A 73 11.49 2.71 -6.14
CA THR A 73 11.36 1.62 -7.13
C THR A 73 11.61 0.24 -6.53
N ASP A 74 12.66 0.09 -5.71
CA ASP A 74 13.04 -1.21 -5.15
C ASP A 74 12.06 -1.63 -4.06
N TRP A 75 11.64 -0.67 -3.23
CA TRP A 75 10.55 -0.87 -2.29
C TRP A 75 9.27 -1.30 -3.04
N ALA A 76 8.85 -0.56 -4.07
CA ALA A 76 7.64 -0.86 -4.83
C ALA A 76 7.66 -2.29 -5.39
N LYS A 77 8.78 -2.74 -5.96
CA LYS A 77 8.93 -4.10 -6.51
C LYS A 77 8.82 -5.22 -5.47
N ARG A 78 9.20 -4.95 -4.21
CA ARG A 78 9.11 -5.94 -3.12
C ARG A 78 7.71 -6.03 -2.53
N HIS A 79 7.03 -4.90 -2.42
CA HIS A 79 5.75 -4.82 -1.72
C HIS A 79 4.55 -4.91 -2.67
N TRP A 80 4.72 -4.68 -3.97
CA TRP A 80 3.62 -4.60 -4.92
C TRP A 80 3.80 -5.53 -6.12
N GLU A 81 2.72 -6.21 -6.47
CA GLU A 81 2.62 -7.04 -7.67
C GLU A 81 1.27 -6.83 -8.34
N LEU A 82 1.25 -6.62 -9.64
CA LEU A 82 0.02 -6.68 -10.43
C LEU A 82 0.10 -7.95 -11.27
N LYS A 83 -0.83 -8.88 -11.04
CA LYS A 83 -0.92 -10.15 -11.75
C LYS A 83 -2.13 -10.17 -12.64
N SER A 84 -1.93 -10.58 -13.87
CA SER A 84 -3.00 -10.81 -14.83
C SER A 84 -3.76 -12.11 -14.51
N GLY A 85 -4.86 -12.37 -15.22
CA GLY A 85 -5.65 -13.59 -15.04
C GLY A 85 -4.89 -14.85 -15.44
N SER A 86 -3.93 -14.72 -16.37
CA SER A 86 -2.96 -15.77 -16.74
C SER A 86 -1.84 -15.98 -15.71
N GLY A 87 -1.70 -15.09 -14.72
CA GLY A 87 -0.65 -15.13 -13.71
C GLY A 87 0.63 -14.36 -14.09
N ASP A 88 0.64 -13.69 -15.25
CA ASP A 88 1.78 -12.87 -15.68
C ASP A 88 1.89 -11.61 -14.80
N ARG A 89 3.13 -11.22 -14.47
CA ARG A 89 3.40 -10.04 -13.65
C ARG A 89 3.61 -8.81 -14.53
N SER A 90 2.82 -7.76 -14.32
CA SER A 90 3.04 -6.48 -14.98
C SER A 90 4.31 -5.79 -14.47
N SER A 91 4.99 -5.07 -15.35
CA SER A 91 6.10 -4.21 -14.97
C SER A 91 5.61 -3.01 -14.15
N MET A 92 6.43 -2.57 -13.20
CA MET A 92 6.12 -1.43 -12.33
C MET A 92 7.29 -0.44 -12.31
N SER A 93 6.95 0.84 -12.32
CA SER A 93 7.89 1.94 -12.10
C SER A 93 7.31 2.93 -11.10
N THR A 94 8.14 3.80 -10.54
CA THR A 94 7.68 4.86 -9.63
C THR A 94 7.81 6.23 -10.26
N MET A 95 6.90 7.13 -9.92
CA MET A 95 6.88 8.52 -10.36
C MET A 95 6.49 9.46 -9.22
N GLY A 96 6.90 10.73 -9.28
CA GLY A 96 6.61 11.70 -8.23
C GLY A 96 5.15 12.16 -8.18
N SER A 97 4.47 12.18 -9.33
CA SER A 97 3.08 12.62 -9.46
C SER A 97 2.33 11.80 -10.52
N SER A 98 1.00 11.72 -10.39
CA SER A 98 0.12 11.09 -11.39
C SER A 98 -0.50 12.16 -12.29
N LEU A 99 -0.57 11.90 -13.60
CA LEU A 99 -1.35 12.72 -14.53
C LEU A 99 -2.86 12.38 -14.49
N LEU A 100 -3.24 11.24 -13.90
CA LEU A 100 -4.62 10.76 -13.83
C LEU A 100 -5.40 11.40 -12.68
N VAL A 101 -4.70 11.85 -11.63
CA VAL A 101 -5.32 12.49 -10.48
C VAL A 101 -4.38 13.52 -9.86
N ASN A 102 -4.96 14.64 -9.45
CA ASN A 102 -4.25 15.66 -8.69
C ASN A 102 -4.03 15.16 -7.25
N ASP A 103 -2.79 15.24 -6.77
CA ASP A 103 -2.36 14.80 -5.44
C ASP A 103 -3.22 15.36 -4.29
N THR A 104 -3.72 16.59 -4.42
CA THR A 104 -4.60 17.19 -3.39
C THR A 104 -5.91 16.43 -3.19
N LYS A 105 -6.37 15.67 -4.21
CA LYS A 105 -7.63 14.91 -4.15
C LYS A 105 -7.52 13.56 -3.47
N VAL A 106 -6.31 13.07 -3.20
CA VAL A 106 -6.13 11.74 -2.59
C VAL A 106 -6.05 11.76 -1.06
N GLY A 107 -6.10 12.95 -0.45
CA GLY A 107 -6.07 13.12 1.02
C GLY A 107 -4.71 13.57 1.56
N GLY A 108 -3.83 14.09 0.70
CA GLY A 108 -2.50 14.59 1.03
C GLY A 108 -1.53 14.41 -0.13
N ALA A 109 -0.36 15.02 -0.04
CA ALA A 109 0.71 14.77 -1.00
C ALA A 109 1.21 13.32 -0.84
N PRO A 110 1.14 12.47 -1.89
CA PRO A 110 1.74 11.16 -1.85
C PRO A 110 3.26 11.27 -1.74
N ASP A 111 3.89 10.24 -1.18
CA ASP A 111 5.35 10.14 -1.18
C ASP A 111 5.85 9.87 -2.62
N PHE A 112 5.12 9.02 -3.34
CA PHE A 112 5.26 8.76 -4.76
C PHE A 112 4.04 7.96 -5.26
N TRP A 113 4.00 7.75 -6.57
CA TRP A 113 3.05 6.90 -7.27
C TRP A 113 3.76 5.69 -7.86
N ILE A 114 3.10 4.54 -7.88
CA ILE A 114 3.52 3.41 -8.72
C ILE A 114 2.73 3.49 -10.03
N LYS A 115 3.41 3.38 -11.15
CA LYS A 115 2.84 3.27 -12.50
C LYS A 115 2.94 1.82 -12.99
N THR A 116 1.87 1.33 -13.58
CA THR A 116 1.85 0.05 -14.30
C THR A 116 0.80 0.08 -15.42
N SER A 117 0.73 -0.97 -16.23
CA SER A 117 -0.24 -1.12 -17.31
C SER A 117 -1.03 -2.42 -17.14
N ALA A 118 -2.31 -2.36 -17.52
CA ALA A 118 -3.23 -3.49 -17.59
C ALA A 118 -3.80 -3.60 -19.00
N LYS A 119 -3.88 -4.81 -19.54
CA LYS A 119 -4.54 -5.08 -20.83
C LYS A 119 -6.05 -4.99 -20.66
N VAL A 120 -6.70 -4.31 -21.58
CA VAL A 120 -8.14 -4.11 -21.55
C VAL A 120 -8.85 -5.44 -21.80
N GLY A 121 -9.90 -5.72 -21.03
CA GLY A 121 -10.68 -6.95 -21.08
C GLY A 121 -10.13 -8.08 -20.21
N GLU A 122 -9.02 -7.88 -19.51
CA GLU A 122 -8.42 -8.88 -18.63
C GLU A 122 -8.71 -8.59 -17.14
N LYS A 123 -8.84 -9.67 -16.36
CA LYS A 123 -8.97 -9.59 -14.90
C LYS A 123 -7.59 -9.51 -14.26
N TYR A 124 -7.45 -8.66 -13.26
CA TYR A 124 -6.20 -8.46 -12.54
C TYR A 124 -6.35 -8.65 -11.05
N THR A 125 -5.25 -9.07 -10.41
CA THR A 125 -5.07 -9.09 -8.96
C THR A 125 -3.89 -8.19 -8.61
N LEU A 126 -4.17 -7.09 -7.91
CA LEU A 126 -3.16 -6.23 -7.30
C LEU A 126 -2.86 -6.77 -5.90
N ILE A 127 -1.62 -7.13 -5.64
CA ILE A 127 -1.17 -7.74 -4.39
C ILE A 127 -0.26 -6.76 -3.67
N TYR A 128 -0.51 -6.60 -2.38
CA TYR A 128 0.34 -5.88 -1.45
C TYR A 128 0.88 -6.80 -0.36
N THR A 129 2.19 -6.74 -0.13
CA THR A 129 2.87 -7.49 0.93
C THR A 129 3.55 -6.46 1.84
N PRO A 130 3.03 -6.09 3.02
CA PRO A 130 3.71 -5.18 3.93
C PRO A 130 4.99 -5.80 4.51
N ASP A 131 5.86 -4.94 5.01
CA ASP A 131 7.03 -5.33 5.79
C ASP A 131 6.59 -5.58 7.25
N LEU A 132 6.19 -6.81 7.56
CA LEU A 132 5.76 -7.24 8.89
C LEU A 132 6.58 -8.47 9.30
N ASP A 133 6.79 -8.63 10.61
CA ASP A 133 7.47 -9.80 11.18
C ASP A 133 6.81 -11.13 10.76
N GLN A 134 5.50 -11.10 10.51
CA GLN A 134 4.76 -12.18 9.86
C GLN A 134 4.29 -11.69 8.49
N PRO A 135 4.78 -12.28 7.38
CA PRO A 135 4.41 -11.82 6.05
C PRO A 135 2.94 -12.12 5.77
N GLU A 136 2.11 -11.09 5.88
CA GLU A 136 0.74 -11.13 5.40
C GLU A 136 0.67 -10.65 3.96
N ARG A 137 -0.30 -11.13 3.18
CA ARG A 137 -0.54 -10.66 1.83
C ARG A 137 -1.98 -10.18 1.73
N PHE A 138 -2.15 -9.10 0.98
CA PHE A 138 -3.44 -8.50 0.74
C PHE A 138 -3.66 -8.39 -0.76
N LYS A 139 -4.91 -8.52 -1.21
CA LYS A 139 -5.27 -8.43 -2.62
C LYS A 139 -6.40 -7.46 -2.87
N PHE A 140 -6.42 -6.93 -4.09
CA PHE A 140 -7.56 -6.24 -4.68
C PHE A 140 -7.72 -6.75 -6.12
N GLU A 141 -8.91 -7.23 -6.45
CA GLU A 141 -9.22 -7.75 -7.79
C GLU A 141 -10.03 -6.72 -8.58
N PHE A 142 -9.72 -6.56 -9.86
CA PHE A 142 -10.49 -5.69 -10.75
C PHE A 142 -10.45 -6.20 -12.19
N ASP A 143 -11.48 -5.84 -12.97
CA ASP A 143 -11.52 -6.05 -14.41
C ASP A 143 -11.05 -4.77 -15.11
N ALA A 144 -10.03 -4.87 -15.96
CA ALA A 144 -9.49 -3.73 -16.70
C ALA A 144 -10.42 -3.40 -17.88
N ASN A 145 -11.49 -2.65 -17.64
CA ASN A 145 -12.46 -2.28 -18.68
C ASN A 145 -13.02 -0.87 -18.45
N ASP A 146 -13.81 -0.38 -19.41
CA ASP A 146 -14.36 0.98 -19.42
C ASP A 146 -15.36 1.25 -18.28
N SER A 147 -15.86 0.20 -17.63
CA SER A 147 -16.77 0.32 -16.48
C SER A 147 -16.01 0.56 -15.16
N LEU A 148 -14.69 0.37 -15.16
CA LEU A 148 -13.86 0.58 -13.98
C LEU A 148 -13.90 2.06 -13.59
N LYS A 149 -14.17 2.32 -12.30
CA LYS A 149 -14.15 3.69 -11.78
C LYS A 149 -12.74 4.24 -11.96
N ARG A 150 -12.60 5.29 -12.79
CA ARG A 150 -11.33 5.97 -13.08
C ARG A 150 -10.51 6.31 -11.84
N ARG A 151 -11.16 6.55 -10.71
CA ARG A 151 -10.51 6.91 -9.45
C ARG A 151 -11.30 6.34 -8.27
N GLN A 152 -10.62 5.63 -7.38
CA GLN A 152 -11.27 5.02 -6.21
C GLN A 152 -10.29 4.77 -5.07
N ARG A 153 -10.80 4.90 -3.84
CA ARG A 153 -10.15 4.32 -2.66
C ARG A 153 -10.60 2.87 -2.54
N VAL A 154 -9.64 1.97 -2.44
CA VAL A 154 -9.91 0.54 -2.32
C VAL A 154 -9.26 0.04 -1.04
N THR A 155 -9.97 -0.86 -0.37
CA THR A 155 -9.50 -1.54 0.82
C THR A 155 -9.12 -2.94 0.40
N PHE A 156 -7.89 -3.34 0.68
CA PHE A 156 -7.42 -4.66 0.26
C PHE A 156 -7.96 -5.74 1.19
N GLU A 157 -8.18 -6.93 0.65
CA GLU A 157 -8.62 -8.10 1.40
C GLU A 157 -7.43 -8.96 1.77
N LYS A 158 -7.44 -9.55 2.97
CA LYS A 158 -6.41 -10.51 3.37
C LYS A 158 -6.50 -11.76 2.50
N MET A 159 -5.34 -12.22 2.00
CA MET A 159 -5.21 -13.45 1.20
C MET A 159 -5.12 -14.70 2.08
#